data_AF-A0A957EB52-F1
#
_entry.id   AF-A0A957EB52-F1
#
_cell.length_a   1.000
_cell.length_b   1.000
_cell.length_c   1.000
_cell.angle_alpha   90.00
_cell.angle_beta   90.00
_cell.angle_gamma   90.00
#
_symmetry.space_group_name_H-M   'P 1'
#
loop_
_entity.id
_entity.type
_entity.pdbx_description
1 polymer ?
#
loop_
_entity_poly.entity_id
_entity_poly.type
_entity_poly.pdbx_seq_one_letter_code
_entity_poly.pdbx_strand_id
1 'polypeptide(L)' 'MQTKPITAIVLGAGMRGADAYAPYALAHPDQLDIVGVAEPDEVRRHRFAAAHDIAPTHIFE' A
#
# COMPACT_ATOMS: atom_id res chain seq x y z
N MET A 1 -19.79 2.78 17.19
CA MET A 1 -18.66 3.68 16.89
C MET A 1 -18.22 3.37 15.47
N GLN A 2 -18.27 4.33 14.56
CA GLN A 2 -17.74 4.13 13.21
C GLN A 2 -16.23 4.20 13.32
N THR A 3 -15.56 3.05 13.34
CA THR A 3 -14.10 2.97 13.40
C THR A 3 -13.58 3.24 12.00
N LYS A 4 -12.88 4.36 11.80
CA LYS A 4 -12.15 4.62 10.56
C LYS A 4 -11.11 3.51 10.36
N PRO A 5 -10.82 3.09 9.11
CA PRO A 5 -9.80 2.10 8.83
C PRO A 5 -8.44 2.60 9.35
N ILE A 6 -7.60 1.65 9.78
CA ILE A 6 -6.21 1.95 10.14
C ILE A 6 -5.47 2.28 8.85
N THR A 7 -4.62 3.30 8.87
CA THR A 7 -3.77 3.65 7.73
C THR A 7 -2.35 3.12 7.93
N ALA A 8 -1.74 2.59 6.87
CA ALA A 8 -0.35 2.14 6.88
C ALA A 8 0.41 2.60 5.63
N ILE A 9 1.73 2.53 5.70
CA ILE A 9 2.62 2.65 4.54
C ILE A 9 3.43 1.37 4.39
N VAL A 10 3.84 1.06 3.17
CA VAL A 10 4.67 -0.11 2.87
C VAL A 10 6.08 0.34 2.48
N LEU A 11 7.07 -0.14 3.22
CA LEU A 11 8.48 0.00 2.89
C LEU A 11 8.93 -1.32 2.23
N GLY A 12 9.11 -1.30 0.92
CA GLY A 12 9.44 -2.46 0.10
C GLY A 12 8.19 -3.19 -0.44
N ALA A 13 7.84 -2.92 -1.70
CA ALA A 13 6.80 -3.59 -2.47
C ALA A 13 7.29 -4.90 -3.14
N GLY A 14 8.14 -5.64 -2.43
CA GLY A 14 8.54 -7.01 -2.79
C GLY A 14 7.56 -8.06 -2.25
N MET A 15 7.97 -9.32 -2.23
CA MET A 15 7.09 -10.46 -1.86
C MET A 15 6.37 -10.30 -0.52
N ARG A 16 7.04 -9.74 0.50
CA ARG A 16 6.39 -9.50 1.80
C ARG A 16 5.40 -8.35 1.75
N GLY A 17 5.85 -7.19 1.26
CA GLY A 17 5.01 -5.99 1.20
C GLY A 17 3.84 -6.18 0.24
N ALA A 18 4.13 -6.44 -1.04
CA ALA A 18 3.14 -6.47 -2.11
C ALA A 18 2.32 -7.77 -2.17
N ASP A 19 2.92 -8.93 -1.92
CA ASP A 19 2.25 -10.21 -2.18
C ASP A 19 1.70 -10.89 -0.91
N ALA A 20 2.35 -10.69 0.25
CA ALA A 20 1.95 -11.36 1.49
C ALA A 20 1.04 -10.49 2.38
N TYR A 21 1.38 -9.21 2.57
CA TYR A 21 0.70 -8.36 3.56
C TYR A 21 -0.31 -7.42 2.93
N ALA A 22 0.08 -6.70 1.87
CA ALA A 22 -0.78 -5.70 1.27
C ALA A 22 -2.11 -6.20 0.69
N PRO A 23 -2.24 -7.46 0.20
CA PRO A 23 -3.53 -7.96 -0.27
C PRO A 23 -4.62 -7.93 0.82
N TYR A 24 -4.25 -7.94 2.10
CA TYR A 24 -5.20 -7.79 3.19
C TYR A 24 -5.94 -6.44 3.14
N ALA A 25 -5.24 -5.34 2.83
CA ALA A 25 -5.87 -4.01 2.70
C ALA A 25 -6.86 -3.97 1.52
N LEU A 26 -6.56 -4.69 0.43
CA LEU A 26 -7.47 -4.80 -0.71
C LEU A 26 -8.71 -5.65 -0.39
N ALA A 27 -8.55 -6.70 0.41
CA ALA A 27 -9.64 -7.58 0.81
C ALA A 27 -10.52 -6.98 1.92
N HIS A 28 -9.96 -6.10 2.75
CA HIS A 28 -10.59 -5.51 3.93
C HIS A 28 -10.38 -3.98 4.01
N PRO A 29 -10.86 -3.20 3.03
CA PRO A 29 -10.66 -1.75 2.98
C PRO A 29 -11.37 -1.00 4.12
N ASP A 30 -12.33 -1.63 4.79
CA ASP A 30 -12.97 -1.13 6.01
C ASP A 30 -12.07 -1.22 7.26
N GLN A 31 -10.99 -2.01 7.19
CA GLN A 31 -10.09 -2.29 8.33
C GLN A 31 -8.70 -1.67 8.14
N LEU A 32 -8.15 -1.75 6.93
CA LEU A 32 -6.80 -1.29 6.60
C LEU A 32 -6.78 -0.57 5.25
N ASP A 33 -6.17 0.61 5.23
CA ASP A 33 -5.90 1.41 4.03
C ASP A 33 -4.39 1.65 3.90
N ILE A 34 -3.82 1.38 2.72
CA ILE A 34 -2.39 1.60 2.46
C ILE A 34 -2.26 2.90 1.67
N VAL A 35 -1.72 3.91 2.35
CA VAL A 35 -1.75 5.30 1.86
C VAL A 35 -0.40 5.79 1.31
N GLY A 36 0.62 4.93 1.31
CA GLY A 36 1.97 5.28 0.86
C GLY A 36 2.90 4.08 0.63
N VAL A 37 3.90 4.27 -0.22
CA VAL A 37 4.89 3.25 -0.56
C VAL A 37 6.28 3.86 -0.75
N ALA A 38 7.31 3.17 -0.24
CA ALA A 38 8.71 3.40 -0.59
C ALA A 38 9.29 2.11 -1.19
N GLU A 39 9.76 2.14 -2.44
CA GLU A 39 10.31 0.97 -3.13
C GLU A 39 11.29 1.43 -4.23
N PRO A 40 12.54 0.92 -4.26
CA PRO A 40 13.53 1.35 -5.24
C PRO A 40 13.23 0.91 -6.67
N ASP A 41 12.62 -0.27 -6.86
CA ASP A 41 12.20 -0.74 -8.19
C ASP A 41 10.98 0.05 -8.68
N GLU A 42 11.19 0.89 -9.69
CA GLU A 42 10.15 1.77 -10.26
C GLU A 42 8.91 1.01 -10.74
N VAL A 43 9.08 -0.16 -11.35
CA VAL A 43 7.96 -0.97 -11.85
C VAL A 43 7.14 -1.51 -10.70
N ARG A 44 7.80 -2.02 -9.64
CA ARG A 44 7.12 -2.47 -8.42
C ARG A 44 6.41 -1.34 -7.71
N ARG A 45 7.09 -0.21 -7.55
CA ARG A 45 6.57 0.99 -6.89
C ARG A 45 5.30 1.49 -7.57
N HIS A 46 5.31 1.65 -8.89
CA HIS A 46 4.13 2.13 -9.63
C HIS A 46 3.01 1.10 -9.70
N ARG A 47 3.32 -0.19 -9.87
CA ARG A 47 2.31 -1.26 -9.81
C ARG A 47 1.61 -1.29 -8.46
N PHE A 48 2.38 -1.17 -7.38
CA PHE A 48 1.85 -1.17 -6.02
C PHE A 48 1.00 0.07 -5.74
N ALA A 49 1.49 1.26 -6.10
CA ALA A 49 0.75 2.51 -5.94
C ALA A 49 -0.58 2.49 -6.69
N ALA A 50 -0.61 1.95 -7.91
CA ALA A 50 -1.84 1.81 -8.69
C ALA A 50 -2.83 0.83 -8.07
N ALA A 51 -2.36 -0.28 -7.48
CA ALA A 51 -3.22 -1.26 -6.84
C ALA A 51 -3.92 -0.74 -5.58
N HIS A 52 -3.28 0.21 -4.88
CA HIS A 52 -3.74 0.78 -3.61
C HIS A 52 -4.23 2.24 -3.73
N ASP A 53 -4.39 2.76 -4.95
CA ASP A 53 -4.81 4.15 -5.21
C ASP A 53 -3.99 5.19 -4.43
N ILE A 54 -2.67 4.97 -4.31
CA ILE A 54 -1.77 5.81 -3.52
C ILE A 54 -1.58 7.16 -4.23
N ALA A 55 -1.80 8.25 -3.48
CA ALA A 55 -1.58 9.61 -3.96
C ALA A 55 -0.12 9.82 -4.42
N PRO A 56 0.14 10.51 -5.54
CA PRO A 56 1.51 10.70 -6.06
C PRO A 56 2.49 11.31 -5.06
N THR A 57 2.01 12.11 -4.10
CA THR A 57 2.81 12.73 -3.04
C THR A 57 3.30 11.74 -1.97
N HIS A 58 2.83 10.49 -1.99
CA HIS A 58 3.20 9.43 -1.04
C HIS A 58 3.89 8.23 -1.71
N ILE A 59 4.48 8.45 -2.88
CA ILE A 59 5.24 7.46 -3.64
C ILE A 59 6.71 7.87 -3.60
N PHE A 60 7.55 7.05 -2.96
CA PHE A 60 8.96 7.34 -2.74
C PHE A 60 9.85 6.18 -3.25
N GLU A 61 11.10 6.50 -3.60
CA GLU A 61 12.16 5.49 -3.82
C GLU A 61 12.60 4.87 -2.49
#